data_AF-A0A2D3PRG7-F1
#
_entry.id   AF-A0A2D3PRG7-F1
#
_cell.length_a   1.000
_cell.length_b   1.000
_cell.length_c   1.000
_cell.angle_alpha   90.00
_cell.angle_beta   90.00
_cell.angle_gamma   90.00
#
_symmetry.space_group_name_H-M   'P 1'
#
loop_
_entity.id
_entity.type
_entity.pdbx_description
1 polymer ?
#
loop_
_entity_poly.entity_id
_entity_poly.type
_entity_poly.pdbx_seq_one_letter_code
_entity_poly.pdbx_strand_id
1 'polypeptide(L)'
;MNYKKYLLIFLSIFILIACKKLPENNTRSNYQKVRAMKENTFREKVAKYLAYAKILNDDKDLRATVLAERDRMEAKIEKTMDYRIIGGNDELLNIMIAENYRGYIEHNPFTKTKDNPDIILEITAKLVEYSPNKIEEKKEQNDFEEIYTDENGKEATNKVKYVKTHFFKSSYAKVEVKYKLISTLTGEVILQGNKIVDNEEYTYWDTYDVVSGTLKDRSQFYQDSREETLSNKEKFFRETAVKILKEINLELKKLPDYDIWKLYIS
;
A
#
# COMPACT_ATOMS: atom_id res chain seq x y z
N MET A 1 -31.74 65.70 1.46
CA MET A 1 -31.78 64.52 0.57
C MET A 1 -31.70 63.26 1.42
N ASN A 2 -32.75 62.43 1.43
CA ASN A 2 -33.02 61.46 2.50
C ASN A 2 -32.28 60.12 2.26
N TYR A 3 -30.99 60.08 2.58
CA TYR A 3 -30.11 58.90 2.40
C TYR A 3 -30.64 57.63 3.09
N LYS A 4 -31.40 57.76 4.19
CA LYS A 4 -32.00 56.62 4.88
C LYS A 4 -33.06 55.89 4.04
N LYS A 5 -33.83 56.63 3.21
CA LYS A 5 -34.80 56.01 2.28
C LYS A 5 -34.11 55.23 1.17
N TYR A 6 -33.02 55.76 0.61
CA TYR A 6 -32.26 55.09 -0.44
C TYR A 6 -31.52 53.86 0.08
N LEU A 7 -30.98 53.91 1.31
CA LEU A 7 -30.34 52.76 1.95
C LEU A 7 -31.34 51.62 2.20
N LEU A 8 -32.55 51.94 2.67
CA LEU A 8 -33.63 50.94 2.86
C LEU A 8 -34.12 50.32 1.55
N ILE A 9 -34.21 51.11 0.48
CA ILE A 9 -34.56 50.61 -0.86
C ILE A 9 -33.41 49.77 -1.46
N PHE A 10 -32.16 50.16 -1.26
CA PHE A 10 -31.01 49.36 -1.70
C PHE A 10 -30.90 48.05 -0.94
N LEU A 11 -31.17 48.05 0.38
CA LEU A 11 -31.15 46.83 1.20
C LEU A 11 -32.30 45.88 0.80
N SER A 12 -33.49 46.40 0.51
CA SER A 12 -34.62 45.57 0.06
C SER A 12 -34.40 45.01 -1.34
N ILE A 13 -33.76 45.77 -2.24
CA ILE A 13 -33.34 45.29 -3.57
C ILE A 13 -32.23 44.23 -3.43
N PHE A 14 -31.27 44.39 -2.51
CA PHE A 14 -30.25 43.37 -2.25
C PHE A 14 -30.84 42.09 -1.64
N ILE A 15 -31.83 42.19 -0.75
CA ILE A 15 -32.57 41.02 -0.21
C ILE A 15 -33.39 40.35 -1.33
N LEU A 16 -34.02 41.11 -2.23
CA LEU A 16 -34.74 40.57 -3.40
C LEU A 16 -33.81 39.95 -4.47
N ILE A 17 -32.59 40.48 -4.64
CA ILE A 17 -31.57 39.91 -5.53
C ILE A 17 -30.87 38.71 -4.89
N ALA A 18 -30.70 38.67 -3.56
CA ALA A 18 -30.26 37.47 -2.84
C ALA A 18 -31.34 36.37 -2.80
N CYS A 19 -32.62 36.76 -2.93
CA CYS A 19 -33.74 35.85 -3.20
C CYS A 19 -33.91 35.48 -4.69
N LYS A 20 -33.03 35.93 -5.61
CA LYS A 20 -32.95 35.32 -6.95
C LYS A 20 -32.37 33.92 -6.81
N LYS A 21 -33.28 32.94 -6.71
CA LYS A 21 -33.04 31.50 -6.82
C LYS A 21 -31.87 31.00 -5.97
N LEU A 22 -32.16 30.71 -4.70
CA LEU A 22 -31.77 29.39 -4.21
C LEU A 22 -32.23 28.40 -5.29
N PRO A 23 -31.36 27.51 -5.81
CA PRO A 23 -31.81 26.54 -6.80
C PRO A 23 -33.05 25.89 -6.22
N GLU A 24 -34.15 25.94 -6.96
CA GLU A 24 -35.35 25.22 -6.62
C GLU A 24 -34.91 23.76 -6.51
N ASN A 25 -34.67 23.31 -5.27
CA ASN A 25 -34.17 21.98 -5.00
C ASN A 25 -35.38 21.08 -5.24
N ASN A 26 -35.66 20.81 -6.50
CA ASN A 26 -36.78 19.99 -6.90
C ASN A 26 -36.38 18.56 -6.56
N THR A 27 -36.53 18.20 -5.30
CA THR A 27 -36.14 16.90 -4.77
C THR A 27 -36.79 15.76 -5.55
N ARG A 28 -37.99 15.99 -6.07
CA ARG A 28 -38.66 15.04 -6.96
C ARG A 28 -37.90 14.84 -8.27
N SER A 29 -37.37 15.91 -8.87
CA SER A 29 -36.47 15.85 -10.03
C SER A 29 -35.16 15.12 -9.69
N ASN A 30 -34.55 15.40 -8.54
CA ASN A 30 -33.35 14.69 -8.08
C ASN A 30 -33.62 13.20 -7.88
N TYR A 31 -34.74 12.83 -7.26
CA TYR A 31 -35.18 11.45 -7.13
C TYR A 31 -35.34 10.75 -8.48
N GLN A 32 -36.00 11.38 -9.47
CA GLN A 32 -36.13 10.77 -10.79
C GLN A 32 -34.78 10.58 -11.49
N LYS A 33 -33.84 11.53 -11.33
CA LYS A 33 -32.46 11.39 -11.84
C LYS A 33 -31.75 10.20 -11.20
N VAL A 34 -31.80 10.08 -9.88
CA VAL A 34 -31.15 8.96 -9.16
C VAL A 34 -31.82 7.64 -9.52
N ARG A 35 -33.14 7.60 -9.62
CA ARG A 35 -33.89 6.40 -10.03
C ARG A 35 -33.46 5.90 -11.41
N ALA A 36 -33.19 6.81 -12.34
CA ALA A 36 -32.72 6.49 -13.70
C ALA A 36 -31.24 6.08 -13.78
N MET A 37 -30.46 6.18 -12.68
CA MET A 37 -29.08 5.69 -12.66
C MET A 37 -29.04 4.16 -12.84
N LYS A 38 -28.00 3.70 -13.54
CA LYS A 38 -27.69 2.27 -13.67
C LYS A 38 -27.29 1.67 -12.32
N GLU A 39 -27.39 0.35 -12.22
CA GLU A 39 -27.08 -0.42 -11.00
C GLU A 39 -26.53 -1.82 -11.32
N ASN A 40 -25.86 -1.98 -12.47
CA ASN A 40 -25.40 -3.30 -12.94
C ASN A 40 -24.06 -3.69 -12.35
N THR A 41 -23.21 -2.70 -12.09
CA THR A 41 -21.86 -2.88 -11.54
C THR A 41 -21.77 -2.46 -10.08
N PHE A 42 -20.81 -3.00 -9.34
CA PHE A 42 -20.53 -2.60 -7.95
C PHE A 42 -20.43 -1.08 -7.81
N ARG A 43 -19.66 -0.43 -8.70
CA ARG A 43 -19.47 1.04 -8.67
C ARG A 43 -20.76 1.80 -8.91
N GLU A 44 -21.59 1.34 -9.85
CA GLU A 44 -22.90 1.93 -10.12
C GLU A 44 -23.86 1.76 -8.94
N LYS A 45 -23.89 0.58 -8.30
CA LYS A 45 -24.72 0.32 -7.11
C LYS A 45 -24.33 1.25 -5.96
N VAL A 46 -23.03 1.36 -5.65
CA VAL A 46 -22.52 2.26 -4.60
C VAL A 46 -22.83 3.72 -4.94
N ALA A 47 -22.59 4.16 -6.18
CA ALA A 47 -22.89 5.53 -6.59
C ALA A 47 -24.39 5.86 -6.47
N LYS A 48 -25.27 4.94 -6.88
CA LYS A 48 -26.72 5.11 -6.78
C LYS A 48 -27.20 5.12 -5.33
N TYR A 49 -26.65 4.25 -4.47
CA TYR A 49 -26.91 4.26 -3.03
C TYR A 49 -26.54 5.60 -2.38
N LEU A 50 -25.32 6.10 -2.61
CA LEU A 50 -24.86 7.37 -2.06
C LEU A 50 -25.68 8.56 -2.58
N ALA A 51 -26.14 8.49 -3.84
CA ALA A 51 -27.02 9.50 -4.41
C ALA A 51 -28.41 9.51 -3.74
N TYR A 52 -28.99 8.35 -3.42
CA TYR A 52 -30.21 8.30 -2.61
C TYR A 52 -29.98 8.82 -1.18
N ALA A 53 -28.83 8.50 -0.57
CA ALA A 53 -28.48 8.99 0.77
C ALA A 53 -28.43 10.52 0.84
N LYS A 54 -27.92 11.18 -0.20
CA LYS A 54 -27.89 12.66 -0.29
C LYS A 54 -29.29 13.28 -0.35
N ILE A 55 -30.22 12.66 -1.05
CA ILE A 55 -31.61 13.15 -1.15
C ILE A 55 -32.31 13.12 0.22
N LEU A 56 -32.03 12.11 1.06
CA LEU A 56 -32.66 11.97 2.38
C LEU A 56 -32.38 13.14 3.32
N ASN A 57 -31.27 13.86 3.13
CA ASN A 57 -30.94 15.02 3.95
C ASN A 57 -31.83 16.23 3.66
N ASP A 58 -32.40 16.32 2.47
CA ASP A 58 -33.01 17.55 1.96
C ASP A 58 -34.55 17.52 1.95
N ASP A 59 -35.21 16.35 2.02
CA ASP A 59 -36.67 16.23 1.78
C ASP A 59 -37.40 15.34 2.80
N LYS A 60 -38.44 15.91 3.44
CA LYS A 60 -39.31 15.25 4.43
C LYS A 60 -40.51 14.53 3.82
N ASP A 61 -41.00 14.96 2.66
CA ASP A 61 -42.24 14.47 2.02
C ASP A 61 -41.98 13.21 1.16
N LEU A 62 -40.79 13.09 0.54
CA LEU A 62 -40.37 11.93 -0.24
C LEU A 62 -39.55 10.90 0.56
N ARG A 63 -39.31 11.19 1.84
CA ARG A 63 -38.38 10.45 2.69
C ARG A 63 -38.62 8.94 2.71
N ALA A 64 -39.88 8.52 2.86
CA ALA A 64 -40.21 7.09 2.95
C ALA A 64 -39.85 6.31 1.67
N THR A 65 -40.15 6.88 0.50
CA THR A 65 -39.82 6.26 -0.80
C THR A 65 -38.31 6.21 -1.03
N VAL A 66 -37.61 7.29 -0.70
CA VAL A 66 -36.15 7.35 -0.86
C VAL A 66 -35.45 6.38 0.09
N LEU A 67 -35.94 6.25 1.33
CA LEU A 67 -35.44 5.26 2.30
C LEU A 67 -35.58 3.84 1.76
N ALA A 68 -36.77 3.47 1.28
CA ALA A 68 -37.01 2.13 0.73
C ALA A 68 -36.10 1.82 -0.48
N GLU A 69 -35.90 2.77 -1.38
CA GLU A 69 -35.00 2.61 -2.53
C GLU A 69 -33.52 2.51 -2.10
N ARG A 70 -33.11 3.31 -1.11
CA ARG A 70 -31.77 3.24 -0.53
C ARG A 70 -31.52 1.87 0.11
N ASP A 71 -32.44 1.39 0.93
CA ASP A 71 -32.32 0.11 1.62
C ASP A 71 -32.29 -1.06 0.61
N ARG A 72 -33.08 -0.97 -0.48
CA ARG A 72 -32.97 -1.90 -1.61
C ARG A 72 -31.59 -1.89 -2.25
N MET A 73 -31.01 -0.70 -2.46
CA MET A 73 -29.68 -0.58 -3.06
C MET A 73 -28.60 -1.12 -2.12
N GLU A 74 -28.72 -0.85 -0.83
CA GLU A 74 -27.81 -1.36 0.19
C GLU A 74 -27.77 -2.90 0.24
N ALA A 75 -28.92 -3.55 0.07
CA ALA A 75 -29.02 -5.01 0.02
C ALA A 75 -28.39 -5.63 -1.24
N LYS A 76 -28.14 -4.83 -2.30
CA LYS A 76 -27.53 -5.29 -3.56
C LYS A 76 -26.02 -5.07 -3.62
N ILE A 77 -25.48 -4.21 -2.76
CA ILE A 77 -24.05 -3.88 -2.71
C ILE A 77 -23.31 -5.04 -2.05
N GLU A 78 -22.25 -5.48 -2.71
CA GLU A 78 -21.28 -6.42 -2.16
C GLU A 78 -20.54 -5.80 -0.96
N LYS A 79 -20.62 -6.43 0.22
CA LYS A 79 -20.06 -5.90 1.48
C LYS A 79 -18.96 -6.78 2.05
N THR A 80 -18.90 -8.03 1.62
CA THR A 80 -18.00 -9.02 2.20
C THR A 80 -17.03 -9.59 1.18
N MET A 81 -15.82 -9.92 1.63
CA MET A 81 -14.80 -10.54 0.77
C MET A 81 -14.03 -11.66 1.46
N ASP A 82 -13.59 -12.63 0.66
CA ASP A 82 -12.49 -13.53 1.00
C ASP A 82 -11.47 -13.57 -0.14
N TYR A 83 -10.42 -14.39 0.01
CA TYR A 83 -9.42 -14.61 -1.02
C TYR A 83 -9.33 -16.06 -1.48
N ARG A 84 -8.69 -16.24 -2.64
CA ARG A 84 -8.24 -17.53 -3.13
C ARG A 84 -6.90 -17.39 -3.84
N ILE A 85 -5.98 -18.29 -3.55
CA ILE A 85 -4.76 -18.44 -4.35
C ILE A 85 -5.07 -19.39 -5.50
N ILE A 86 -5.00 -18.89 -6.74
CA ILE A 86 -5.41 -19.61 -7.95
C ILE A 86 -4.22 -20.19 -8.74
N GLY A 87 -3.00 -19.99 -8.25
CA GLY A 87 -1.79 -20.55 -8.85
C GLY A 87 -0.54 -19.86 -8.35
N GLY A 88 0.59 -20.27 -8.94
CA GLY A 88 1.92 -19.83 -8.57
C GLY A 88 2.90 -20.99 -8.72
N ASN A 89 4.17 -20.68 -8.94
CA ASN A 89 5.21 -21.69 -9.17
C ASN A 89 6.09 -21.95 -7.94
N ASP A 90 5.86 -21.26 -6.81
CA ASP A 90 6.56 -21.51 -5.55
C ASP A 90 5.54 -21.69 -4.41
N GLU A 91 5.56 -22.86 -3.79
CA GLU A 91 4.62 -23.25 -2.73
C GLU A 91 4.81 -22.45 -1.44
N LEU A 92 6.06 -22.22 -1.05
CA LEU A 92 6.39 -21.49 0.17
C LEU A 92 5.87 -20.05 0.09
N LEU A 93 6.07 -19.38 -1.05
CA LEU A 93 5.55 -18.04 -1.27
C LEU A 93 4.01 -18.01 -1.20
N ASN A 94 3.33 -19.00 -1.78
CA ASN A 94 1.89 -19.12 -1.71
C ASN A 94 1.39 -19.30 -0.27
N ILE A 95 2.06 -20.16 0.52
CA ILE A 95 1.76 -20.32 1.96
C ILE A 95 1.94 -18.99 2.70
N MET A 96 3.05 -18.29 2.44
CA MET A 96 3.30 -16.99 3.08
C MET A 96 2.23 -15.95 2.72
N ILE A 97 1.73 -15.92 1.48
CA ILE A 97 0.60 -15.05 1.10
C ILE A 97 -0.66 -15.44 1.86
N ALA A 98 -0.99 -16.73 1.93
CA ALA A 98 -2.18 -17.23 2.61
C ALA A 98 -2.19 -16.91 4.12
N GLU A 99 -1.07 -17.14 4.80
CA GLU A 99 -0.92 -16.88 6.22
C GLU A 99 -1.05 -15.39 6.56
N ASN A 100 -0.53 -14.52 5.68
CA ASN A 100 -0.45 -13.08 5.95
C ASN A 100 -1.66 -12.29 5.42
N TYR A 101 -2.50 -12.86 4.56
CA TYR A 101 -3.64 -12.17 3.92
C TYR A 101 -4.46 -11.32 4.88
N ARG A 102 -4.88 -11.91 6.01
CA ARG A 102 -5.77 -11.23 6.96
C ARG A 102 -5.12 -10.04 7.66
N GLY A 103 -3.80 -10.04 7.82
CA GLY A 103 -3.07 -8.96 8.49
C GLY A 103 -2.80 -7.75 7.58
N TYR A 104 -2.83 -7.92 6.26
CA TYR A 104 -2.37 -6.87 5.33
C TYR A 104 -3.41 -6.45 4.29
N ILE A 105 -4.53 -7.16 4.17
CA ILE A 105 -5.74 -6.72 3.47
C ILE A 105 -6.73 -6.19 4.51
N GLU A 106 -6.70 -4.88 4.71
CA GLU A 106 -7.45 -4.17 5.75
C GLU A 106 -7.78 -2.73 5.34
N HIS A 107 -8.73 -2.11 6.03
CA HIS A 107 -9.15 -0.73 5.79
C HIS A 107 -9.60 -0.48 4.32
N ASN A 108 -10.24 -1.48 3.71
CA ASN A 108 -10.88 -1.39 2.40
C ASN A 108 -12.43 -1.49 2.57
N PRO A 109 -13.24 -1.27 1.52
CA PRO A 109 -14.70 -1.23 1.63
C PRO A 109 -15.38 -2.54 2.05
N PHE A 110 -14.63 -3.64 2.16
CA PHE A 110 -15.20 -4.97 2.39
C PHE A 110 -14.85 -5.52 3.76
N THR A 111 -15.84 -6.13 4.40
CA THR A 111 -15.65 -6.93 5.61
C THR A 111 -15.13 -8.31 5.24
N LYS A 112 -14.09 -8.78 5.92
CA LYS A 112 -13.55 -10.13 5.68
C LYS A 112 -14.47 -11.20 6.25
N THR A 113 -14.87 -12.17 5.44
CA THR A 113 -15.61 -13.38 5.88
C THR A 113 -15.17 -14.59 5.08
N LYS A 114 -15.24 -15.79 5.67
CA LYS A 114 -15.10 -17.06 4.93
C LYS A 114 -16.45 -17.63 4.51
N ASP A 115 -17.51 -17.23 5.21
CA ASP A 115 -18.85 -17.78 5.02
C ASP A 115 -19.56 -17.00 3.92
N ASN A 116 -19.69 -17.62 2.75
CA ASN A 116 -20.38 -17.10 1.57
C ASN A 116 -20.06 -15.61 1.27
N PRO A 117 -18.79 -15.28 1.00
CA PRO A 117 -18.41 -13.89 0.71
C PRO A 117 -19.06 -13.41 -0.60
N ASP A 118 -19.47 -12.14 -0.61
CA ASP A 118 -20.03 -11.49 -1.81
C ASP A 118 -18.97 -11.35 -2.92
N ILE A 119 -17.69 -11.35 -2.54
CA ILE A 119 -16.54 -11.13 -3.42
C ILE A 119 -15.40 -12.11 -3.11
N ILE A 120 -14.75 -12.61 -4.16
CA ILE A 120 -13.48 -13.35 -4.05
C ILE A 120 -12.35 -12.53 -4.68
N LEU A 121 -11.29 -12.29 -3.89
CA LEU A 121 -10.00 -11.81 -4.37
C LEU A 121 -9.14 -13.02 -4.80
N GLU A 122 -9.02 -13.23 -6.09
CA GLU A 122 -8.11 -14.21 -6.65
C GLU A 122 -6.70 -13.61 -6.76
N ILE A 123 -5.69 -14.33 -6.27
CA ILE A 123 -4.28 -13.93 -6.32
C ILE A 123 -3.48 -15.05 -7.00
N THR A 124 -2.66 -14.69 -7.97
CA THR A 124 -1.62 -15.54 -8.57
C THR A 124 -0.27 -14.88 -8.33
N ALA A 125 0.67 -15.59 -7.71
CA ALA A 125 2.04 -15.10 -7.51
C ALA A 125 3.04 -16.04 -8.20
N LYS A 126 3.76 -15.52 -9.19
CA LYS A 126 4.79 -16.25 -9.92
C LYS A 126 6.17 -15.71 -9.54
N LEU A 127 6.97 -16.51 -8.86
CA LEU A 127 8.37 -16.24 -8.61
C LEU A 127 9.12 -16.28 -9.96
N VAL A 128 9.55 -15.11 -10.41
CA VAL A 128 10.27 -14.91 -11.68
C VAL A 128 11.76 -15.13 -11.48
N GLU A 129 12.30 -14.61 -10.38
CA GLU A 129 13.72 -14.69 -10.04
C GLU A 129 13.88 -14.84 -8.53
N TYR A 130 14.85 -15.65 -8.11
CA TYR A 130 15.27 -15.76 -6.73
C TYR A 130 16.77 -16.04 -6.65
N SER A 131 17.49 -15.14 -6.02
CA SER A 131 18.94 -15.26 -5.79
C SER A 131 19.22 -15.13 -4.29
N PRO A 132 19.38 -16.25 -3.56
CA PRO A 132 19.68 -16.22 -2.14
C PRO A 132 21.15 -15.97 -1.86
N ASN A 133 21.46 -15.17 -0.83
CA ASN A 133 22.79 -15.05 -0.22
C ASN A 133 23.93 -14.85 -1.25
N LYS A 134 23.69 -14.09 -2.31
CA LYS A 134 24.71 -13.77 -3.31
C LYS A 134 25.76 -12.89 -2.65
N ILE A 135 27.03 -13.33 -2.69
CA ILE A 135 28.16 -12.57 -2.18
C ILE A 135 28.95 -11.99 -3.36
N GLU A 136 29.22 -10.70 -3.30
CA GLU A 136 30.11 -9.98 -4.20
C GLU A 136 31.26 -9.38 -3.39
N GLU A 137 32.48 -9.42 -3.90
CA GLU A 137 33.66 -8.84 -3.23
C GLU A 137 34.30 -7.73 -4.06
N LYS A 138 34.79 -6.70 -3.38
CA LYS A 138 35.64 -5.65 -3.96
C LYS A 138 36.92 -5.55 -3.15
N LYS A 139 38.07 -5.63 -3.83
CA LYS A 139 39.39 -5.61 -3.20
C LYS A 139 40.11 -4.31 -3.51
N GLU A 140 40.73 -3.74 -2.49
CA GLU A 140 41.51 -2.51 -2.58
C GLU A 140 42.85 -2.68 -1.87
N GLN A 141 43.95 -2.37 -2.56
CA GLN A 141 45.28 -2.32 -1.95
C GLN A 141 45.50 -0.98 -1.28
N ASN A 142 45.99 -1.02 -0.04
CA ASN A 142 46.18 0.14 0.80
C ASN A 142 47.51 0.04 1.57
N ASP A 143 48.00 1.18 2.03
CA ASP A 143 49.15 1.26 2.94
C ASP A 143 48.63 1.63 4.34
N PHE A 144 49.21 1.03 5.38
CA PHE A 144 48.94 1.33 6.79
C PHE A 144 50.26 1.68 7.48
N GLU A 145 50.25 2.74 8.28
CA GLU A 145 51.39 3.19 9.07
C GLU A 145 51.10 2.93 10.54
N GLU A 146 51.96 2.17 11.20
CA GLU A 146 51.92 1.97 12.66
C GLU A 146 53.10 2.68 13.31
N ILE A 147 52.88 3.15 14.54
CA ILE A 147 53.92 3.77 15.36
C ILE A 147 54.33 2.74 16.41
N TYR A 148 55.64 2.51 16.55
CA TYR A 148 56.19 1.60 17.53
C TYR A 148 57.46 2.17 18.15
N THR A 149 57.80 1.69 19.34
CA THR A 149 59.06 2.02 20.01
C THR A 149 60.14 1.03 19.58
N ASP A 150 61.26 1.54 19.05
CA ASP A 150 62.39 0.71 18.64
C ASP A 150 63.20 0.17 19.83
N GLU A 151 64.20 -0.66 19.53
CA GLU A 151 65.10 -1.25 20.53
C GLU A 151 65.90 -0.22 21.35
N ASN A 152 65.98 1.03 20.89
CA ASN A 152 66.68 2.13 21.56
C ASN A 152 65.72 3.05 22.35
N GLY A 153 64.43 2.71 22.42
CA GLY A 153 63.42 3.52 23.10
C GLY A 153 62.93 4.73 22.29
N LYS A 154 63.22 4.79 20.99
CA LYS A 154 62.81 5.88 20.11
C LYS A 154 61.57 5.49 19.29
N GLU A 155 60.68 6.44 19.07
CA GLU A 155 59.55 6.24 18.15
C GLU A 155 60.02 6.06 16.71
N ALA A 156 59.48 5.06 16.05
CA ALA A 156 59.69 4.75 14.64
C ALA A 156 58.34 4.44 13.97
N THR A 157 58.29 4.63 12.65
CA THR A 157 57.12 4.33 11.82
C THR A 157 57.40 3.09 10.98
N ASN A 158 56.49 2.12 11.02
CA ASN A 158 56.52 0.98 10.10
C ASN A 158 55.38 1.12 9.09
N LYS A 159 55.67 0.81 7.82
CA LYS A 159 54.67 0.83 6.74
C LYS A 159 54.38 -0.60 6.30
N VAL A 160 53.12 -0.99 6.34
CA VAL A 160 52.65 -2.28 5.83
C VAL A 160 51.66 -2.08 4.70
N LYS A 161 51.62 -3.01 3.75
CA LYS A 161 50.57 -3.03 2.73
C LYS A 161 49.52 -4.03 3.13
N TYR A 162 48.27 -3.66 2.97
CA TYR A 162 47.14 -4.54 3.21
C TYR A 162 46.14 -4.49 2.06
N VAL A 163 45.35 -5.54 1.92
CA VAL A 163 44.18 -5.59 1.06
C VAL A 163 42.95 -5.45 1.95
N LYS A 164 42.15 -4.42 1.67
CA LYS A 164 40.78 -4.34 2.17
C LYS A 164 39.90 -5.14 1.23
N THR A 165 39.19 -6.15 1.74
CA THR A 165 38.14 -6.84 0.99
C THR A 165 36.78 -6.41 1.55
N HIS A 166 36.01 -5.70 0.74
CA HIS A 166 34.65 -5.31 1.05
C HIS A 166 33.68 -6.32 0.44
N PHE A 167 32.93 -7.01 1.29
CA PHE A 167 31.93 -8.00 0.90
C PHE A 167 30.53 -7.39 0.92
N PHE A 168 29.78 -7.60 -0.14
CA PHE A 168 28.34 -7.32 -0.22
C PHE A 168 27.60 -8.65 -0.28
N LYS A 169 26.65 -8.87 0.62
CA LYS A 169 25.79 -10.06 0.60
C LYS A 169 24.35 -9.64 0.44
N SER A 170 23.66 -10.21 -0.55
CA SER A 170 22.27 -9.86 -0.86
C SER A 170 21.40 -11.10 -1.11
N SER A 171 20.11 -10.96 -0.80
CA SER A 171 19.06 -11.89 -1.24
C SER A 171 18.04 -11.10 -2.04
N TYR A 172 17.67 -11.60 -3.22
CA TYR A 172 16.73 -10.94 -4.12
C TYR A 172 15.62 -11.89 -4.55
N ALA A 173 14.38 -11.39 -4.61
CA ALA A 173 13.26 -12.05 -5.27
C ALA A 173 12.48 -11.07 -6.14
N LYS A 174 12.09 -11.56 -7.31
CA LYS A 174 11.18 -10.89 -8.23
C LYS A 174 9.92 -11.71 -8.40
N VAL A 175 8.77 -11.13 -8.13
CA VAL A 175 7.47 -11.82 -8.22
C VAL A 175 6.54 -11.08 -9.19
N GLU A 176 6.02 -11.79 -10.18
CA GLU A 176 4.88 -11.32 -10.97
C GLU A 176 3.58 -11.69 -10.23
N VAL A 177 2.77 -10.68 -9.93
CA VAL A 177 1.51 -10.82 -9.18
C VAL A 177 0.35 -10.41 -10.06
N LYS A 178 -0.60 -11.33 -10.26
CA LYS A 178 -1.89 -11.03 -10.90
C LYS A 178 -2.99 -11.18 -9.87
N TYR A 179 -3.92 -10.23 -9.85
CA TYR A 179 -5.06 -10.29 -8.95
C TYR A 179 -6.35 -9.89 -9.66
N LYS A 180 -7.46 -10.49 -9.22
CA LYS A 180 -8.81 -10.19 -9.69
C LYS A 180 -9.77 -10.19 -8.51
N LEU A 181 -10.61 -9.18 -8.43
CA LEU A 181 -11.68 -9.05 -7.45
C LEU A 181 -13.00 -9.33 -8.15
N ILE A 182 -13.66 -10.43 -7.82
CA ILE A 182 -14.81 -10.96 -8.55
C ILE A 182 -16.02 -11.02 -7.63
N SER A 183 -17.14 -10.41 -8.03
CA SER A 183 -18.43 -10.57 -7.35
C SER A 183 -18.93 -12.00 -7.54
N THR A 184 -19.19 -12.70 -6.45
CA THR A 184 -19.82 -14.03 -6.46
C THR A 184 -21.31 -13.95 -6.80
N LEU A 185 -21.91 -12.77 -6.60
CA LEU A 185 -23.33 -12.51 -6.85
C LEU A 185 -23.60 -12.28 -8.34
N THR A 186 -22.71 -11.56 -9.04
CA THR A 186 -22.94 -11.11 -10.43
C THR A 186 -21.93 -11.65 -11.43
N GLY A 187 -20.80 -12.20 -10.98
CA GLY A 187 -19.66 -12.57 -11.84
C GLY A 187 -18.85 -11.36 -12.34
N GLU A 188 -19.17 -10.14 -11.91
CA GLU A 188 -18.45 -8.93 -12.28
C GLU A 188 -17.00 -8.98 -11.79
N VAL A 189 -16.04 -8.65 -12.67
CA VAL A 189 -14.66 -8.32 -12.27
C VAL A 189 -14.60 -6.85 -11.87
N ILE A 190 -14.67 -6.58 -10.57
CA ILE A 190 -14.74 -5.22 -9.98
C ILE A 190 -13.38 -4.50 -10.10
N LEU A 191 -12.30 -5.26 -9.96
CA LEU A 191 -10.92 -4.79 -10.02
C LEU A 191 -10.03 -5.91 -10.54
N GLN A 192 -9.04 -5.58 -11.36
CA GLN A 192 -7.97 -6.51 -11.71
C GLN A 192 -6.67 -5.76 -11.97
N GLY A 193 -5.54 -6.45 -11.79
CA GLY A 193 -4.24 -5.87 -12.08
C GLY A 193 -3.13 -6.90 -12.20
N ASN A 194 -2.00 -6.42 -12.72
CA ASN A 194 -0.73 -7.13 -12.78
C ASN A 194 0.36 -6.22 -12.22
N LYS A 195 1.23 -6.74 -11.36
CA LYS A 195 2.33 -6.00 -10.72
C LYS A 195 3.58 -6.87 -10.70
N ILE A 196 4.74 -6.22 -10.79
CA ILE A 196 6.02 -6.83 -10.40
C ILE A 196 6.33 -6.33 -8.99
N VAL A 197 6.65 -7.25 -8.10
CA VAL A 197 7.06 -6.96 -6.73
C VAL A 197 8.48 -7.48 -6.54
N ASP A 198 9.38 -6.56 -6.25
CA ASP A 198 10.77 -6.83 -5.94
C ASP A 198 10.98 -6.81 -4.41
N ASN A 199 11.73 -7.79 -3.91
CA ASN A 199 12.22 -7.81 -2.54
C ASN A 199 13.73 -8.02 -2.54
N GLU A 200 14.44 -7.18 -1.80
CA GLU A 200 15.88 -7.24 -1.64
C GLU A 200 16.22 -6.98 -0.18
N GLU A 201 17.14 -7.78 0.36
CA GLU A 201 17.82 -7.50 1.61
C GLU A 201 19.33 -7.58 1.35
N TYR A 202 20.11 -6.74 2.02
CA TYR A 202 21.55 -6.75 1.88
C TYR A 202 22.25 -6.43 3.21
N THR A 203 23.48 -6.91 3.33
CA THR A 203 24.43 -6.55 4.38
C THR A 203 25.84 -6.48 3.78
N TYR A 204 26.78 -5.92 4.54
CA TYR A 204 28.17 -5.80 4.13
C TYR A 204 29.12 -5.98 5.31
N TRP A 205 30.33 -6.44 5.03
CA TRP A 205 31.42 -6.49 6.01
C TRP A 205 32.77 -6.32 5.31
N ASP A 206 33.75 -5.85 6.07
CA ASP A 206 35.12 -5.65 5.61
C ASP A 206 36.07 -6.65 6.27
N THR A 207 37.03 -7.18 5.50
CA THR A 207 38.21 -7.87 6.04
C THR A 207 39.50 -7.18 5.60
N TYR A 208 40.56 -7.36 6.39
CA TYR A 208 41.82 -6.66 6.25
C TYR A 208 43.00 -7.65 6.30
N ASP A 209 43.56 -7.95 5.14
CA ASP A 209 44.66 -8.91 4.99
C ASP A 209 45.98 -8.17 4.77
N VAL A 210 46.96 -8.34 5.64
CA VAL A 210 48.32 -7.80 5.44
C VAL A 210 49.02 -8.62 4.36
N VAL A 211 49.41 -7.98 3.27
CA VAL A 211 50.02 -8.63 2.09
C VAL A 211 51.51 -8.33 1.92
N SER A 212 52.03 -7.30 2.60
CA SER A 212 53.46 -6.99 2.61
C SER A 212 53.86 -6.23 3.89
N GLY A 213 55.04 -6.55 4.42
CA GLY A 213 55.52 -6.04 5.71
C GLY A 213 55.08 -6.92 6.89
N THR A 214 55.43 -6.51 8.10
CA THR A 214 55.07 -7.22 9.34
C THR A 214 54.62 -6.20 10.37
N LEU A 215 53.40 -6.36 10.88
CA LEU A 215 52.88 -5.53 11.98
C LEU A 215 53.71 -5.76 13.25
N LYS A 216 54.10 -4.68 13.90
CA LYS A 216 54.76 -4.63 15.20
C LYS A 216 53.73 -4.64 16.32
N ASP A 217 52.57 -4.02 16.11
CA ASP A 217 51.46 -4.00 17.06
C ASP A 217 50.12 -4.25 16.36
N ARG A 218 49.62 -5.48 16.45
CA ARG A 218 48.35 -5.87 15.82
C ARG A 218 47.15 -5.10 16.38
N SER A 219 47.23 -4.51 17.57
CA SER A 219 46.12 -3.76 18.17
C SER A 219 45.85 -2.42 17.48
N GLN A 220 46.85 -1.86 16.78
CA GLN A 220 46.70 -0.64 15.99
C GLN A 220 46.06 -0.90 14.62
N PHE A 221 46.11 -2.15 14.13
CA PHE A 221 45.61 -2.52 12.82
C PHE A 221 44.09 -2.72 12.80
N TYR A 222 43.49 -2.60 11.62
CA TYR A 222 42.07 -2.84 11.43
C TYR A 222 41.68 -4.29 11.81
N GLN A 223 40.50 -4.42 12.43
CA GLN A 223 39.90 -5.70 12.72
C GLN A 223 38.87 -6.06 11.67
N ASP A 224 38.80 -7.35 11.35
CA ASP A 224 37.77 -7.86 10.46
C ASP A 224 36.39 -7.65 11.06
N SER A 225 35.48 -7.14 10.24
CA SER A 225 34.08 -7.06 10.57
C SER A 225 33.48 -8.47 10.53
N ARG A 226 32.52 -8.72 11.41
CA ARG A 226 31.79 -10.00 11.41
C ARG A 226 30.89 -10.08 10.18
N GLU A 227 30.91 -11.20 9.48
CA GLU A 227 29.91 -11.51 8.47
C GLU A 227 28.52 -11.56 9.11
N GLU A 228 27.63 -10.69 8.64
CA GLU A 228 26.23 -10.69 9.04
C GLU A 228 25.42 -11.71 8.23
N THR A 229 24.43 -12.29 8.89
CA THR A 229 23.52 -13.27 8.27
C THR A 229 22.27 -12.57 7.75
N LEU A 230 21.95 -12.79 6.48
CA LEU A 230 20.65 -12.42 5.92
C LEU A 230 19.52 -13.30 6.46
N SER A 231 18.28 -12.91 6.18
CA SER A 231 17.11 -13.68 6.57
C SER A 231 17.12 -15.06 5.90
N ASN A 232 16.57 -16.06 6.60
CA ASN A 232 16.33 -17.35 5.98
C ASN A 232 15.22 -17.22 4.91
N LYS A 233 15.11 -18.23 4.02
CA LYS A 233 14.14 -18.22 2.91
C LYS A 233 12.70 -17.97 3.38
N GLU A 234 12.29 -18.57 4.51
CA GLU A 234 10.93 -18.41 5.03
C GLU A 234 10.64 -16.97 5.43
N LYS A 235 11.51 -16.36 6.24
CA LYS A 235 11.35 -14.96 6.67
C LYS A 235 11.39 -14.01 5.46
N PHE A 236 12.32 -14.22 4.53
CA PHE A 236 12.42 -13.43 3.31
C PHE A 236 11.16 -13.54 2.44
N PHE A 237 10.57 -14.74 2.30
CA PHE A 237 9.33 -14.93 1.55
C PHE A 237 8.10 -14.41 2.29
N ARG A 238 8.10 -14.44 3.64
CA ARG A 238 7.09 -13.77 4.46
C ARG A 238 7.07 -12.27 4.17
N GLU A 239 8.23 -11.62 4.20
CA GLU A 239 8.36 -10.19 3.89
C GLU A 239 7.93 -9.88 2.44
N THR A 240 8.30 -10.74 1.50
CA THR A 240 7.86 -10.64 0.09
C THR A 240 6.34 -10.72 -0.02
N ALA A 241 5.71 -11.70 0.62
CA ALA A 241 4.25 -11.86 0.65
C ALA A 241 3.54 -10.64 1.27
N VAL A 242 4.10 -10.07 2.33
CA VAL A 242 3.59 -8.84 2.95
C VAL A 242 3.63 -7.67 1.98
N LYS A 243 4.74 -7.49 1.23
CA LYS A 243 4.83 -6.45 0.19
C LYS A 243 3.74 -6.64 -0.88
N ILE A 244 3.56 -7.87 -1.37
CA ILE A 244 2.51 -8.21 -2.34
C ILE A 244 1.11 -7.82 -1.84
N LEU A 245 0.76 -8.23 -0.62
CA LEU A 245 -0.56 -7.96 -0.06
C LEU A 245 -0.81 -6.46 0.18
N LYS A 246 0.22 -5.71 0.61
CA LYS A 246 0.14 -4.26 0.76
C LYS A 246 -0.14 -3.57 -0.58
N GLU A 247 0.56 -3.95 -1.64
CA GLU A 247 0.33 -3.43 -3.00
C GLU A 247 -1.11 -3.69 -3.48
N ILE A 248 -1.63 -4.90 -3.28
CA ILE A 248 -3.02 -5.22 -3.62
C ILE A 248 -3.99 -4.39 -2.76
N ASN A 249 -3.74 -4.27 -1.46
CA ASN A 249 -4.60 -3.51 -0.55
C ASN A 249 -4.71 -2.02 -0.94
N LEU A 250 -3.60 -1.42 -1.40
CA LEU A 250 -3.60 -0.03 -1.89
C LEU A 250 -4.57 0.16 -3.06
N GLU A 251 -4.72 -0.84 -3.93
CA GLU A 251 -5.65 -0.79 -5.06
C GLU A 251 -7.10 -1.03 -4.61
N LEU A 252 -7.32 -1.93 -3.64
CA LEU A 252 -8.65 -2.15 -3.03
C LEU A 252 -9.16 -0.89 -2.33
N LYS A 253 -8.29 -0.13 -1.66
CA LYS A 253 -8.63 1.13 -0.97
C LYS A 253 -9.13 2.23 -1.91
N LYS A 254 -8.89 2.12 -3.21
CA LYS A 254 -9.38 3.09 -4.21
C LYS A 254 -10.82 2.80 -4.65
N LEU A 255 -11.42 1.69 -4.21
CA LEU A 255 -12.81 1.37 -4.49
C LEU A 255 -13.74 2.30 -3.72
N PRO A 256 -14.90 2.66 -4.31
CA PRO A 256 -15.86 3.50 -3.61
C PRO A 256 -16.36 2.77 -2.36
N ASP A 257 -16.43 3.52 -1.27
CA ASP A 257 -16.97 3.05 0.00
C ASP A 257 -18.46 3.40 0.08
N TYR A 258 -19.25 2.50 0.66
CA TYR A 258 -20.67 2.72 0.89
C TYR A 258 -20.96 3.24 2.31
N ASP A 259 -19.96 3.36 3.18
CA ASP A 259 -20.15 3.94 4.51
C ASP A 259 -20.51 5.43 4.43
N ILE A 260 -21.80 5.72 4.66
CA ILE A 260 -22.37 7.07 4.60
C ILE A 260 -21.73 7.98 5.66
N TRP A 261 -21.24 7.47 6.79
CA TRP A 261 -20.65 8.31 7.84
C TRP A 261 -19.40 9.05 7.36
N LYS A 262 -18.68 8.52 6.35
CA LYS A 262 -17.55 9.21 5.72
C LYS A 262 -17.98 10.42 4.87
N LEU A 263 -19.25 10.51 4.46
CA LEU A 263 -19.77 11.64 3.67
C LEU A 263 -20.13 12.87 4.51
N TYR A 264 -20.30 12.73 5.82
CA TYR A 264 -20.67 13.84 6.72
C TYR A 264 -19.47 14.48 7.43
N ILE A 265 -18.26 13.95 7.24
CA ILE A 265 -17.02 14.40 7.90
C ILE A 265 -16.06 15.12 6.92
N SER A 266 -16.31 15.10 5.60
CA SER A 266 -15.55 15.85 4.59
C SER A 266 -16.19 17.19 4.24
#